data_AF-A0A5K0XSG9-F1
#
_entry.id   AF-A0A5K0XSG9-F1
#
_cell.length_a   1.000
_cell.length_b   1.000
_cell.length_c   1.000
_cell.angle_alpha   90.00
_cell.angle_beta   90.00
_cell.angle_gamma   90.00
#
_symmetry.space_group_name_H-M   'P 1'
#
loop_
_entity.id
_entity.type
_entity.pdbx_description
1 polymer ?
#
loop_
_entity_poly.entity_id
_entity_poly.type
_entity_poly.pdbx_seq_one_letter_code
_entity_poly.pdbx_strand_id
1 'polypeptide(L)' 'TSRERAFTERKPAPKNVAAIILGGGAGTHLFPLTRHRATPA' A
#
# COMPACT_ATOMS: atom_id res chain seq x y z
N THR A 1 -18.32 29.80 -11.15
CA THR A 1 -19.13 28.57 -11.30
C THR A 1 -18.20 27.38 -11.34
N SER A 2 -18.20 26.59 -10.26
CA SER A 2 -17.31 25.45 -10.03
C SER A 2 -17.58 24.34 -11.05
N ARG A 3 -16.56 23.86 -11.77
CA ARG A 3 -16.68 22.64 -12.58
C ARG A 3 -16.65 21.45 -11.63
N GLU A 4 -17.82 20.91 -11.36
CA GLU A 4 -17.97 19.61 -10.72
C GLU A 4 -17.45 18.54 -11.69
N ARG A 5 -16.18 18.13 -11.50
CA ARG A 5 -15.67 16.93 -12.17
C ARG A 5 -16.33 15.75 -11.48
N ALA A 6 -17.42 15.26 -12.05
CA ALA A 6 -18.00 14.00 -11.64
C ALA A 6 -16.92 12.91 -11.78
N PHE A 7 -16.36 12.48 -10.65
CA PHE A 7 -15.51 11.31 -10.56
C PHE A 7 -16.45 10.11 -10.72
N THR A 8 -16.81 9.77 -11.96
CA THR A 8 -17.51 8.51 -12.22
C THR A 8 -16.60 7.40 -11.70
N GLU A 9 -17.06 6.64 -10.69
CA GLU A 9 -16.33 5.49 -10.16
C GLU A 9 -16.25 4.42 -11.25
N ARG A 10 -15.24 4.52 -12.12
CA ARG A 10 -14.83 3.41 -12.97
C ARG A 10 -14.27 2.35 -12.03
N LYS A 11 -15.12 1.39 -11.63
CA LYS A 11 -14.71 0.25 -10.82
C LYS A 11 -13.56 -0.45 -11.56
N PRO A 12 -12.34 -0.45 -11.02
CA PRO A 12 -11.20 -1.02 -11.72
C PRO A 12 -11.42 -2.53 -11.87
N ALA A 13 -11.22 -3.06 -13.08
CA ALA A 13 -11.19 -4.49 -13.28
C ALA A 13 -9.91 -5.05 -12.63
N PRO A 14 -9.97 -6.12 -11.80
CA PRO A 14 -8.78 -6.70 -11.16
C PRO A 14 -7.68 -7.10 -12.15
N LYS A 15 -8.07 -7.47 -13.38
CA LYS A 15 -7.16 -7.78 -14.49
C LYS A 15 -6.31 -6.58 -14.98
N ASN A 16 -6.70 -5.34 -14.62
CA ASN A 16 -6.06 -4.11 -15.08
C ASN A 16 -5.34 -3.36 -13.94
N VAL A 17 -5.27 -3.93 -12.73
CA VAL A 17 -4.69 -3.27 -11.55
C VAL A 17 -3.74 -4.21 -10.84
N ALA A 18 -2.62 -3.67 -10.35
CA ALA A 18 -1.67 -4.39 -9.52
C ALA A 18 -1.69 -3.84 -8.09
N ALA A 19 -1.61 -4.72 -7.09
CA ALA A 19 -1.31 -4.35 -5.72
C ALA A 19 0.21 -4.37 -5.52
N ILE A 20 0.78 -3.26 -5.07
CA ILE A 20 2.19 -3.16 -4.72
C ILE A 20 2.28 -3.15 -3.20
N ILE A 21 2.78 -4.24 -2.63
CA ILE A 21 3.11 -4.32 -1.22
C ILE A 21 4.55 -3.85 -1.10
N LEU A 22 4.75 -2.64 -0.59
CA LEU A 22 6.07 -2.20 -0.19
C LEU A 22 6.50 -3.11 0.96
N GLY A 23 7.70 -3.70 0.86
CA GLY A 23 8.16 -4.68 1.84
C GLY A 23 8.22 -4.15 3.27
N GLY A 24 8.60 -5.03 4.18
CA GLY A 24 8.64 -4.72 5.59
C GLY A 24 9.67 -3.66 6.01
N GLY A 25 9.36 -2.92 7.07
CA GLY A 25 10.30 -1.97 7.69
C GLY A 25 11.36 -2.65 8.57
N ALA A 26 12.37 -1.90 9.01
CA ALA A 26 13.46 -2.42 9.84
C ALA A 26 13.01 -2.93 11.23
N GLY A 27 11.81 -2.56 11.68
CA GLY A 27 11.24 -3.08 12.92
C GLY A 27 12.04 -2.73 14.17
N THR A 28 12.60 -1.52 14.23
CA THR A 28 13.54 -1.07 15.29
C THR A 28 12.97 -1.21 16.70
N HIS A 29 11.66 -1.00 16.86
CA HIS A 29 10.95 -1.17 18.13
C HIS A 29 10.86 -2.64 18.60
N LEU A 30 11.02 -3.59 17.69
CA LEU A 30 10.98 -5.02 17.97
C LEU A 30 12.39 -5.63 18.06
N PHE A 31 13.45 -4.81 18.04
CA PHE A 31 14.79 -5.33 18.27
C PHE A 31 14.86 -6.02 19.64
N PRO A 32 15.44 -7.25 19.75
CA PRO A 32 16.23 -7.97 18.75
C PRO A 32 15.45 -8.95 17.85
N LEU A 33 14.12 -9.08 17.98
CA LEU A 33 13.29 -10.04 17.22
C LEU A 33 13.34 -9.81 15.70
N THR A 34 13.61 -8.58 15.27
CA THR A 34 13.75 -8.18 13.86
C THR A 34 15.21 -8.12 13.38
N ARG A 35 16.18 -8.63 14.16
CA ARG A 35 17.62 -8.61 13.80
C ARG A 35 17.93 -9.23 12.43
N HIS A 36 17.22 -10.30 12.08
CA HIS A 36 17.42 -11.05 10.84
C HIS A 36 16.21 -10.99 9.90
N ARG A 37 15.15 -10.25 10.28
CA ARG A 37 13.89 -10.22 9.55
C ARG A 37 13.22 -8.84 9.65
N ALA A 38 12.69 -8.36 8.54
CA ALA A 38 11.87 -7.15 8.49
C ALA A 38 10.51 -7.33 9.21
N THR A 39 9.94 -6.26 9.75
CA THR A 39 8.54 -6.23 10.19
C THR A 39 7.64 -6.23 8.95
N PRO A 40 6.69 -7.16 8.79
CA PRO A 40 5.77 -7.15 7.64
C PRO A 40 5.05 -5.81 7.47
N ALA A 41 4.69 -5.50 6.22
CA ALA A 41 3.90 -4.33 5.87
C ALA A 41 2.45 -4.45 6.35
#